data_AF-A0AAE0UZV9-F1
#
_entry.id   AF-A0AAE0UZV9-F1
#
_cell.length_a   1.000
_cell.length_b   1.000
_cell.length_c   1.000
_cell.angle_alpha   90.00
_cell.angle_beta   90.00
_cell.angle_gamma   90.00
#
_symmetry.space_group_name_H-M   'P 1'
#
loop_
_entity.id
_entity.type
_entity.pdbx_description
1 polymer ?
#
loop_
_entity_poly.entity_id
_entity_poly.type
_entity_poly.pdbx_seq_one_letter_code
_entity_poly.pdbx_strand_id
1 'polypeptide(L)'
;MDFRLLDMLKPGQQEPSLLFRTVECTDWNMFREAATNGDSINLEEYTTSVTSYIGKCIVDVTVSKTITTCFNQKLWMTTEVRALLKLRDSAFRAGDKEALRAARAKLSRAIKEAKRTHA
;
A
#
# COMPACT_ATOMS: atom_id res chain seq x y z
N MET A 1 18.53 -3.64 4.09
CA MET A 1 17.07 -3.72 3.82
C MET A 1 16.38 -2.84 4.82
N ASP A 2 15.87 -1.71 4.36
CA ASP A 2 15.26 -0.70 5.22
C ASP A 2 13.84 -1.14 5.58
N PHE A 3 13.66 -1.60 6.82
CA PHE A 3 12.36 -2.03 7.35
C PHE A 3 11.39 -0.85 7.58
N ARG A 4 11.81 0.40 7.35
CA ARG A 4 10.94 1.59 7.49
C ARG A 4 9.80 1.64 6.47
N LEU A 5 9.89 0.92 5.35
CA LEU A 5 8.85 0.93 4.31
C LEU A 5 7.66 -0.01 4.58
N LEU A 6 7.81 -1.01 5.47
CA LEU A 6 6.74 -1.98 5.73
C LEU A 6 5.73 -1.50 6.79
N ASP A 7 6.10 -0.51 7.60
CA ASP A 7 5.26 0.04 8.67
C ASP A 7 4.40 1.25 8.26
N MET A 8 4.45 1.67 6.99
CA MET A 8 3.48 2.64 6.45
C MET A 8 2.19 1.97 5.93
N LEU A 9 1.96 0.70 6.26
CA LEU A 9 0.72 -0.01 5.98
C LEU A 9 -0.08 -0.19 7.29
N LYS A 10 -0.64 0.90 7.80
CA LYS A 10 -1.79 0.82 8.72
C LYS A 10 -3.07 0.83 7.86
N PRO A 11 -3.73 -0.32 7.60
CA PRO A 11 -5.11 -0.31 7.11
C PRO A 11 -6.01 -0.01 8.30
N GLY A 12 -6.29 1.27 8.57
CA GLY A 12 -7.12 1.61 9.73
C GLY A 12 -7.30 3.07 10.07
N GLN A 13 -6.80 4.01 9.27
CA GLN A 13 -7.22 5.42 9.35
C GLN A 13 -7.68 5.79 7.94
N GLN A 14 -8.95 5.49 7.67
CA GLN A 14 -9.66 6.03 6.52
C GLN A 14 -9.89 7.53 6.82
N GLU A 15 -8.84 8.34 6.63
CA GLU A 15 -9.04 9.70 6.15
C GLU A 15 -9.96 9.57 4.93
N PRO A 16 -11.00 10.41 4.74
CA PRO A 16 -11.84 10.35 3.55
C PRO A 16 -10.89 10.26 2.35
N SER A 17 -11.00 9.15 1.60
CA SER A 17 -9.99 8.72 0.64
C SER A 17 -9.57 9.92 -0.21
N LEU A 18 -8.26 10.12 -0.45
CA LEU A 18 -7.78 11.29 -1.21
C LEU A 18 -8.55 11.49 -2.52
N LEU A 19 -9.08 10.41 -3.12
CA LEU A 19 -10.04 10.44 -4.22
C LEU A 19 -11.29 11.26 -3.95
N PHE A 20 -11.97 10.98 -2.85
CA PHE A 20 -13.18 11.69 -2.46
C PHE A 20 -12.91 13.19 -2.36
N ARG A 21 -11.81 13.57 -1.69
CA ARG A 21 -11.39 14.97 -1.57
C ARG A 21 -11.04 15.61 -2.92
N THR A 22 -10.36 14.91 -3.82
CA THR A 22 -10.02 15.45 -5.14
C THR A 22 -11.27 15.70 -5.99
N VAL A 23 -12.24 14.78 -5.95
CA VAL A 23 -13.48 14.87 -6.73
C VAL A 23 -14.40 15.96 -6.16
N GLU A 24 -14.48 16.11 -4.83
CA GLU A 24 -15.28 17.15 -4.17
C GLU A 24 -14.75 18.57 -4.40
N CYS A 25 -13.43 18.77 -4.42
CA CYS A 25 -12.83 20.09 -4.64
C CYS A 25 -12.70 20.46 -6.13
N THR A 26 -13.15 19.60 -7.05
CA THR A 26 -13.05 19.86 -8.49
C THR A 26 -14.17 20.78 -8.96
N ASP A 27 -13.80 21.83 -9.67
CA ASP A 27 -14.77 22.68 -10.37
C ASP A 27 -15.27 21.97 -11.64
N TRP A 28 -16.52 21.51 -11.62
CA TRP A 28 -17.14 20.83 -12.76
C TRP A 28 -17.50 21.76 -13.92
N ASN A 29 -17.58 23.09 -13.67
CA ASN A 29 -17.91 24.05 -14.72
C ASN A 29 -16.81 24.16 -15.76
N MET A 30 -15.53 23.92 -15.40
CA MET A 30 -14.44 23.94 -16.37
C MET A 30 -14.62 22.92 -17.50
N PHE A 31 -15.20 21.75 -17.19
CA PHE A 31 -15.48 20.72 -18.20
C PHE A 31 -16.67 21.09 -19.08
N ARG A 32 -17.65 21.79 -18.51
CA ARG A 32 -18.82 22.29 -19.23
C ARG A 32 -18.42 23.38 -20.22
N GLU A 33 -17.61 24.34 -19.76
CA GLU A 33 -17.09 25.43 -20.59
C GLU A 33 -16.19 24.91 -21.71
N ALA A 34 -15.31 23.95 -21.41
CA ALA A 34 -14.45 23.32 -22.41
C ALA A 34 -15.23 22.55 -23.50
N ALA A 35 -16.36 21.94 -23.15
CA ALA A 35 -17.21 21.22 -24.09
C ALA A 35 -18.27 22.11 -24.78
N THR A 36 -18.28 23.42 -24.49
CA THR A 36 -19.25 24.36 -25.06
C THR A 36 -18.74 24.91 -26.38
N ASN A 37 -19.42 24.55 -27.47
CA ASN A 37 -19.17 25.08 -28.81
C ASN A 37 -20.34 26.02 -29.18
N GLY A 38 -20.15 27.32 -28.99
CA GLY A 38 -21.21 28.32 -29.15
C GLY A 38 -22.28 28.20 -28.06
N ASP A 39 -23.56 28.08 -28.45
CA ASP A 39 -24.68 27.89 -27.52
C ASP A 39 -24.96 26.41 -27.18
N SER A 40 -24.20 25.48 -27.76
CA SER A 40 -24.43 24.05 -27.62
C SER A 40 -23.33 23.35 -26.82
N ILE A 41 -23.73 22.50 -25.87
CA ILE A 41 -22.81 21.68 -25.09
C ILE A 41 -22.63 20.35 -25.81
N ASN A 42 -21.39 20.02 -26.17
CA ASN A 42 -21.04 18.71 -26.68
C ASN A 42 -21.02 17.69 -25.53
N LEU A 43 -22.11 16.92 -25.41
CA LEU A 43 -22.30 15.97 -24.32
C LEU A 43 -21.27 14.83 -24.33
N GLU A 44 -20.82 14.40 -25.51
CA GLU A 44 -19.81 13.33 -25.64
C GLU A 44 -18.46 13.80 -25.09
N GLU A 45 -18.05 15.01 -25.46
CA GLU A 45 -16.80 15.63 -25.04
C GLU A 45 -16.80 15.91 -23.53
N TYR A 46 -17.92 16.38 -22.98
CA TYR A 46 -18.11 16.56 -21.54
C TYR A 46 -17.99 15.23 -20.79
N THR A 47 -18.70 14.20 -21.24
CA THR A 47 -18.72 12.88 -20.59
C THR A 47 -17.34 12.22 -20.65
N THR A 48 -16.65 12.34 -21.78
CA THR A 48 -15.30 11.78 -21.98
C THR A 48 -14.29 12.47 -21.09
N SER A 49 -14.33 13.80 -21.03
CA SER A 49 -13.44 14.61 -20.19
C SER A 49 -13.61 14.32 -18.69
N VAL A 50 -14.86 14.24 -18.22
CA VAL A 50 -15.17 13.89 -16.82
C VAL A 50 -14.71 12.47 -16.48
N THR A 51 -15.00 11.49 -17.36
CA THR A 51 -14.61 10.10 -17.14
C THR A 51 -13.08 9.94 -17.12
N SER A 52 -12.38 10.63 -18.01
CA SER A 52 -10.92 10.66 -18.07
C SER A 52 -10.30 11.27 -16.81
N TYR A 53 -10.87 12.38 -16.31
CA TYR A 53 -10.42 13.02 -15.07
C TYR A 53 -10.56 12.10 -13.85
N ILE A 54 -11.73 11.48 -13.69
CA ILE A 54 -11.96 10.53 -12.59
C ILE A 54 -10.99 9.35 -12.68
N GLY A 55 -10.77 8.82 -13.89
CA GLY A 55 -9.79 7.76 -14.15
C GLY A 55 -8.36 8.17 -13.74
N LYS A 56 -7.95 9.40 -14.06
CA LYS A 56 -6.67 9.95 -13.63
C LYS A 56 -6.58 10.06 -12.11
N CYS A 57 -7.60 10.59 -11.44
CA CYS A 57 -7.63 10.66 -9.98
C CYS A 57 -7.41 9.28 -9.35
N ILE A 58 -8.11 8.25 -9.86
CA ILE A 58 -7.95 6.86 -9.42
C ILE A 58 -6.50 6.40 -9.54
N VAL A 59 -5.86 6.62 -10.68
CA VAL A 59 -4.45 6.24 -10.89
C VAL A 59 -3.53 7.00 -9.95
N ASP A 60 -3.73 8.31 -9.79
CA ASP A 60 -2.90 9.18 -8.96
C ASP A 60 -2.98 8.82 -7.46
N VAL A 61 -4.16 8.41 -6.98
CA VAL A 61 -4.35 8.00 -5.58
C VAL A 61 -3.98 6.54 -5.33
N THR A 62 -4.04 5.69 -6.37
CA THR A 62 -3.69 4.27 -6.25
C THR A 62 -2.18 4.10 -6.21
N VAL A 63 -1.63 4.07 -4.99
CA VAL A 63 -0.22 3.74 -4.79
C VAL A 63 0.01 2.25 -5.11
N SER A 64 0.48 1.97 -6.32
CA SER A 64 0.86 0.63 -6.74
C SER A 64 2.13 0.18 -6.03
N LYS A 65 2.02 -0.85 -5.18
CA LYS A 65 3.15 -1.45 -4.46
C LYS A 65 3.55 -2.77 -5.11
N THR A 66 4.59 -2.74 -5.94
CA THR A 66 5.14 -3.96 -6.53
C THR A 66 6.05 -4.67 -5.53
N ILE A 67 5.67 -5.88 -5.12
CA ILE A 67 6.47 -6.73 -4.24
C ILE A 67 7.25 -7.74 -5.09
N THR A 68 8.51 -7.45 -5.40
CA THR A 68 9.37 -8.39 -6.12
C THR A 68 9.93 -9.42 -5.16
N THR A 69 9.51 -10.67 -5.30
CA THR A 69 10.11 -11.82 -4.61
C THR A 69 11.24 -12.37 -5.48
N CYS A 70 12.49 -12.20 -5.06
CA CYS A 70 13.65 -12.72 -5.81
C CYS A 70 13.77 -14.24 -5.65
N PHE A 71 14.11 -14.94 -6.73
CA PHE A 71 14.29 -16.41 -6.75
C PHE A 71 15.43 -16.94 -5.87
N ASN A 72 16.40 -16.10 -5.48
CA ASN A 72 17.41 -16.46 -4.47
C ASN A 72 16.94 -16.17 -3.03
N GLN A 73 15.64 -16.32 -2.77
CA GLN A 73 15.16 -16.35 -1.39
C GLN A 73 15.82 -17.52 -0.69
N LYS A 74 16.53 -17.22 0.40
CA LYS A 74 17.22 -18.26 1.18
C LYS A 74 16.20 -19.33 1.55
N LEU A 75 16.49 -20.61 1.25
CA LEU A 75 15.55 -21.72 1.46
C LEU A 75 15.06 -21.83 2.91
N TRP A 76 15.88 -21.41 3.88
CA TRP A 76 15.48 -21.32 5.29
C TRP A 76 14.47 -20.21 5.61
N MET A 77 14.08 -19.38 4.63
CA MET A 77 13.13 -18.28 4.78
C MET A 77 11.68 -18.76 4.57
N THR A 78 11.29 -19.71 5.41
CA THR A 78 9.98 -20.35 5.45
C THR A 78 8.87 -19.38 5.88
N THR A 79 7.60 -19.77 5.69
CA THR A 79 6.42 -18.99 6.13
C THR A 79 6.43 -18.73 7.63
N GLU A 80 6.88 -19.69 8.43
CA GLU A 80 7.02 -19.56 9.88
C GLU A 80 8.03 -18.47 10.28
N VAL A 81 9.21 -18.46 9.66
CA VAL A 81 10.23 -17.42 9.90
C VAL A 81 9.70 -16.03 9.54
N ARG A 82 8.92 -15.91 8.46
CA ARG A 82 8.25 -14.65 8.09
C ARG A 82 7.20 -14.22 9.12
N ALA A 83 6.43 -15.15 9.66
CA ALA A 83 5.45 -14.85 10.72
C ALA A 83 6.14 -14.36 11.99
N LEU A 84 7.26 -14.97 12.38
CA LEU A 84 8.06 -14.55 13.54
C LEU A 84 8.72 -13.18 13.32
N LEU A 85 9.14 -12.85 12.09
CA LEU A 85 9.61 -11.51 11.75
C LEU A 85 8.50 -10.47 11.96
N LYS A 86 7.29 -10.73 11.44
CA LYS A 86 6.12 -9.85 11.65
C LYS A 86 5.76 -9.68 13.12
N LEU A 87 5.78 -10.77 13.90
CA LEU A 87 5.51 -10.72 15.34
C LEU A 87 6.54 -9.84 16.07
N ARG A 88 7.82 -9.99 15.73
CA ARG A 88 8.90 -9.15 16.27
C ARG A 88 8.71 -7.69 15.91
N ASP A 89 8.38 -7.38 14.65
CA ASP A 89 8.12 -6.02 14.19
C ASP A 89 6.91 -5.41 14.89
N SER A 90 5.83 -6.16 15.07
CA SER A 90 4.67 -5.75 15.85
C SER A 90 5.02 -5.43 17.31
N ALA A 91 5.79 -6.30 17.98
CA ALA A 91 6.23 -6.07 19.35
C ALA A 91 7.15 -4.84 19.46
N PHE A 92 8.02 -4.64 18.47
CA PHE A 92 8.88 -3.46 18.39
C PHE A 92 8.06 -2.17 18.24
N ARG A 93 7.04 -2.19 17.38
CA ARG A 93 6.14 -1.04 17.18
C ARG A 93 5.24 -0.76 18.37
N ALA A 94 4.84 -1.79 19.11
CA ALA A 94 4.08 -1.66 20.35
C ALA A 94 4.94 -1.13 21.54
N GLY A 95 6.27 -1.14 21.41
CA GLY A 95 7.18 -0.70 22.48
C GLY A 95 7.33 -1.69 23.65
N ASP A 96 6.74 -2.89 23.54
CA ASP A 96 6.82 -3.93 24.56
C ASP A 96 8.19 -4.64 24.52
N LYS A 97 9.01 -4.37 25.54
CA LYS A 97 10.37 -4.91 25.65
C LYS A 97 10.40 -6.40 25.94
N GLU A 98 9.43 -6.93 26.69
CA GLU A 98 9.40 -8.35 27.06
C GLU A 98 8.94 -9.20 25.88
N ALA A 99 7.85 -8.80 25.24
CA ALA A 99 7.38 -9.43 24.02
C ALA A 99 8.45 -9.38 22.92
N LEU A 100 9.16 -8.25 22.79
CA LEU A 100 10.26 -8.12 21.83
C LEU A 100 11.41 -9.10 22.11
N ARG A 101 11.81 -9.27 23.37
CA ARG A 101 12.84 -10.24 23.75
C ARG A 101 12.40 -11.67 23.46
N ALA A 102 11.18 -12.03 23.83
CA ALA A 102 10.62 -13.35 23.56
C ALA A 102 10.52 -13.64 22.04
N ALA A 103 10.05 -12.67 21.25
CA ALA A 103 9.97 -12.79 19.80
C ALA A 103 11.34 -12.96 19.15
N ARG A 104 12.37 -12.22 19.60
CA ARG A 104 13.75 -12.38 19.14
C ARG A 104 14.30 -13.78 19.43
N ALA A 105 14.10 -14.28 20.64
CA ALA A 105 14.56 -15.62 21.02
C ALA A 105 13.87 -16.72 20.20
N LYS A 106 12.56 -16.60 19.95
CA LYS A 106 11.80 -17.51 19.08
C LYS A 106 12.32 -17.46 17.64
N LEU A 107 12.52 -16.27 17.10
CA LEU A 107 13.05 -16.07 15.74
C LEU A 107 14.43 -16.69 15.56
N SER A 108 15.36 -16.49 16.51
CA SER A 108 16.69 -17.08 16.43
C SER A 108 16.66 -18.62 16.46
N ARG A 109 15.75 -19.23 17.22
CA ARG A 109 15.57 -20.69 17.22
C ARG A 109 15.01 -21.18 15.88
N ALA A 110 13.94 -20.57 15.40
CA ALA A 110 13.33 -20.95 14.12
C ALA A 110 14.30 -20.79 12.93
N ILE A 111 15.12 -19.74 12.90
CA ILE A 111 16.14 -19.59 11.85
C ILE A 111 17.20 -20.69 11.94
N LYS A 112 17.65 -21.07 13.14
CA LYS A 112 18.63 -22.16 13.32
C LYS A 112 18.05 -23.49 12.86
N GLU A 113 16.80 -23.76 13.19
CA GLU A 113 16.10 -24.98 12.80
C GLU A 113 15.84 -25.02 11.29
N ALA A 114 15.28 -23.96 10.71
CA ALA A 114 15.06 -23.86 9.27
C ALA A 114 16.37 -24.00 8.47
N LYS A 115 17.49 -23.48 9.00
CA LYS A 115 18.81 -23.69 8.39
C LYS A 115 19.29 -25.12 8.47
N ARG A 116 18.94 -25.89 9.51
CA ARG A 116 19.32 -27.32 9.61
C ARG A 116 18.51 -28.18 8.67
N THR A 117 17.22 -27.88 8.53
CA THR A 117 16.30 -28.63 7.65
C THR A 117 16.58 -28.36 6.17
N HIS A 118 17.13 -27.19 5.84
CA HIS A 118 17.42 -26.75 4.47
C HIS A 118 18.92 -26.49 4.22
N ALA A 119 19.80 -27.14 5.00
CA ALA A 119 21.25 -27.13 4.77
C ALA A 119 21.64 -28.04 3.60
#